data_AF-A0A2G9PDA2-F1
#
_entry.id   AF-A0A2G9PDA2-F1
#
_cell.length_a   1.000
_cell.length_b   1.000
_cell.length_c   1.000
_cell.angle_alpha   90.00
_cell.angle_beta   90.00
_cell.angle_gamma   90.00
#
_symmetry.space_group_name_H-M   'P 1'
#
loop_
_entity.id
_entity.type
_entity.pdbx_description
1 polymer ?
#
loop_
_entity_poly.entity_id
_entity_poly.type
_entity_poly.pdbx_seq_one_letter_code
_entity_poly.pdbx_strand_id
1 'polypeptide(L)' 'NDSDSIIITTAKGQVIRMSLKNIRIMGRAAQGVRILKLQSEDYVTDVVKVHDDEQL' A
#
# COMPACT_ATOMS: atom_id res chain seq x y z
N ASN A 1 9.03 8.48 -7.07
CA ASN A 1 7.99 9.07 -7.90
C ASN A 1 6.76 9.30 -7.06
N ASP A 2 6.36 10.56 -6.92
CA ASP A 2 5.26 10.95 -6.06
C ASP A 2 3.89 10.60 -6.66
N SER A 3 3.82 10.30 -7.96
CA SER A 3 2.62 9.80 -8.64
C SER A 3 2.36 8.32 -8.37
N ASP A 4 3.39 7.54 -8.00
CA ASP A 4 3.24 6.11 -7.79
C ASP A 4 2.19 5.79 -6.71
N SER A 5 1.55 4.64 -6.91
CA SER A 5 0.62 4.05 -5.96
C SER A 5 1.11 2.68 -5.52
N ILE A 6 0.55 2.18 -4.43
CA ILE A 6 0.61 0.76 -4.09
C ILE A 6 -0.79 0.16 -4.15
N ILE A 7 -0.85 -1.10 -4.53
CA ILE A 7 -2.04 -1.94 -4.37
C ILE A 7 -1.71 -3.00 -3.34
N ILE A 8 -2.60 -3.18 -2.36
CA ILE A 8 -2.52 -4.19 -1.33
C ILE A 8 -3.72 -5.12 -1.49
N THR A 9 -3.48 -6.42 -1.45
CA THR A 9 -4.53 -7.45 -1.45
C THR A 9 -4.55 -8.21 -0.14
N THR A 10 -5.73 -8.67 0.27
CA THR A 10 -5.90 -9.50 1.47
C THR A 10 -6.46 -10.88 1.15
N ALA A 11 -6.31 -11.82 2.08
CA ALA A 11 -6.77 -13.19 1.93
C ALA A 11 -8.30 -13.29 1.77
N LYS A 12 -9.05 -12.37 2.37
CA LYS A 12 -10.51 -12.28 2.21
C LYS A 12 -10.96 -11.43 1.01
N GLY A 13 -10.05 -11.08 0.10
CA GLY A 13 -10.37 -10.44 -1.17
C GLY A 13 -10.53 -8.92 -1.12
N GLN A 14 -10.08 -8.26 -0.04
CA GLN A 14 -10.03 -6.79 -0.03
C GLN A 14 -8.88 -6.31 -0.91
N VAL A 15 -9.13 -5.30 -1.74
CA VAL A 15 -8.13 -4.65 -2.59
C VAL A 15 -8.11 -3.16 -2.29
N ILE A 16 -6.94 -2.65 -1.94
CA ILE A 16 -6.76 -1.25 -1.54
C ILE A 16 -5.68 -0.64 -2.43
N ARG A 17 -6.02 0.43 -3.17
CA ARG A 17 -5.05 1.27 -3.90
C ARG A 17 -4.85 2.57 -3.14
N MET A 18 -3.59 2.97 -2.95
CA MET A 18 -3.27 4.27 -2.37
C MET A 18 -2.02 4.91 -2.97
N SER A 19 -2.05 6.23 -3.06
CA SER A 19 -0.88 7.02 -3.47
C SER A 19 0.23 6.94 -2.41
N LEU A 20 1.47 6.83 -2.87
CA LEU A 20 2.65 6.90 -1.99
C LEU A 20 2.75 8.23 -1.23
N LYS A 21 2.14 9.32 -1.73
CA LYS A 21 2.08 10.61 -1.01
C LYS A 21 1.41 10.52 0.35
N ASN A 22 0.52 9.55 0.55
CA ASN A 22 -0.17 9.35 1.82
C ASN A 22 0.66 8.56 2.84
N ILE A 23 1.81 8.02 2.44
CA ILE A 23 2.69 7.22 3.28
C ILE A 23 3.86 8.10 3.74
N ARG A 24 3.99 8.25 5.06
CA ARG A 24 5.08 9.04 5.66
C ARG A 24 6.44 8.39 5.35
N ILE A 25 7.39 9.19 4.89
CA ILE A 25 8.80 8.77 4.76
C ILE A 25 9.38 8.56 6.16
N MET A 26 9.99 7.40 6.37
CA MET A 26 10.60 7.01 7.65
C MET A 26 12.00 6.42 7.42
N GLY A 27 12.87 6.56 8.42
CA GLY A 27 14.19 5.92 8.42
C GLY A 27 14.11 4.40 8.61
N ARG A 28 15.23 3.70 8.40
CA ARG A 28 15.26 2.21 8.46
C ARG A 28 14.97 1.63 9.85
N ALA A 29 15.37 2.33 10.91
CA ALA A 29 15.06 1.94 12.29
C ALA A 29 13.68 2.48 12.71
N ALA A 30 12.62 1.90 12.15
CA ALA A 30 11.23 2.32 12.40
C ALA A 30 10.27 1.13 12.44
N GLN A 31 9.15 1.30 13.14
CA GLN A 31 8.04 0.33 13.17
C GLN A 31 7.12 0.44 11.94
N GLY A 32 7.17 1.56 11.22
CA GLY A 32 6.26 1.87 10.11
C GLY A 32 4.97 2.57 10.55
N VAL A 33 4.03 2.68 9.60
CA VAL A 33 2.70 3.29 9.82
C VAL A 33 1.59 2.29 9.48
N ARG A 34 0.42 2.43 10.11
CA ARG A 34 -0.75 1.62 9.76
C ARG A 34 -1.35 2.15 8.46
N ILE A 35 -1.38 1.28 7.45
CA ILE A 35 -1.91 1.60 6.12
C ILE A 35 -3.37 1.18 5.97
N LEU A 36 -3.73 0.02 6.50
CA LEU A 36 -5.12 -0.49 6.50
C LEU A 36 -5.46 -1.14 7.83
N LYS A 37 -6.75 -1.13 8.17
CA LYS A 37 -7.29 -1.90 9.29
C LYS A 37 -7.85 -3.20 8.74
N LEU A 38 -7.24 -4.31 9.11
CA LEU A 38 -7.71 -5.65 8.74
C LEU A 38 -8.99 -6.00 9.51
N GLN A 39 -9.88 -6.73 8.85
CA GLN A 39 -11.01 -7.40 9.52
C GLN A 39 -10.51 -8.60 10.32
N SER A 40 -11.35 -9.13 11.20
CA SER A 40 -10.99 -10.34 11.97
C SER A 40 -10.62 -11.49 11.04
N GLU A 41 -9.51 -12.16 11.35
CA GLU A 41 -8.93 -13.27 10.58
C GLU A 41 -8.61 -12.94 9.11
N ASP A 42 -8.49 -11.66 8.77
CA ASP A 42 -7.94 -11.25 7.48
C ASP A 42 -6.46 -10.91 7.61
N TYR A 43 -5.69 -11.10 6.54
CA TYR A 43 -4.28 -10.77 6.49
C TYR A 43 -3.88 -10.34 5.08
N VAL A 44 -2.83 -9.52 4.98
CA VAL A 44 -2.29 -9.07 3.69
C VAL A 44 -1.62 -10.25 3.00
N THR A 45 -1.95 -10.45 1.73
CA THR A 45 -1.37 -11.51 0.89
C THR A 45 -0.26 -10.97 0.00
N ASP A 46 -0.46 -9.80 -0.60
CA ASP A 46 0.50 -9.23 -1.54
C ASP A 46 0.46 -7.69 -1.54
N VAL A 47 1.56 -7.09 -1.97
CA VAL A 47 1.72 -5.64 -2.16
C VAL A 47 2.50 -5.40 -3.45
N VAL A 48 1.90 -4.66 -4.37
CA VAL A 48 2.53 -4.28 -5.63
C VAL A 48 2.63 -2.77 -5.75
N LYS A 49 3.78 -2.29 -6.23
CA LYS A 49 3.95 -0.89 -6.62
C LYS A 49 3.43 -0.71 -8.05
N VAL A 50 2.60 0.30 -8.23
CA VAL A 50 2.07 0.69 -9.53
C VAL A 50 2.68 2.03 -9.91
N HIS A 51 3.33 2.06 -11.06
CA HIS A 51 3.77 3.30 -11.68
C HIS A 51 2.57 3.93 -12.38
N ASP A 52 2.13 5.10 -11.88
CA ASP A 52 1.26 5.98 -12.65
C ASP A 52 2.16 6.73 -13.63
N ASP A 53 2.61 6.01 -14.65
CA ASP A 53 3.12 6.62 -15.86
C ASP A 53 1.90 6.81 -16.75
N GLU A 54 1.44 8.05 -16.92
CA GLU A 54 0.63 8.42 -18.08
C GLU A 54 1.51 8.21 -19.33
N GLN A 55 1.59 6.97 -19.81
CA GLN A 55 2.03 6.69 -21.17
C GLN A 55 0.81 6.83 -22.07
N LEU A 56 0.59 8.07 -22.53
CA LEU A 56 -0.05 8.33 -23.81
C LEU A 56 1.02 8.39 -24.90
#